data_AF-A0A497H522-F1
#
_entry.id   AF-A0A497H522-F1
#
_cell.length_a   1.000
_cell.length_b   1.000
_cell.length_c   1.000
_cell.angle_alpha   90.00
_cell.angle_beta   90.00
_cell.angle_gamma   90.00
#
_symmetry.space_group_name_H-M   'P 1'
#
loop_
_entity.id
_entity.type
_entity.pdbx_description
1 polymer ?
#
loop_
_entity_poly.entity_id
_entity_poly.type
_entity_poly.pdbx_seq_one_letter_code
_entity_poly.pdbx_strand_id
1 'polypeptide(L)'
;ISLPSDNIYLDVPFESQILSKIIIDILGVENNIGQSFQSPIISAPYNAIDAVGGISLSSFSLKSSFARELVKNILLMAPPEYRILPLPKSLIKGYNFEKRKGISFHFAEKPLIDRNFLARATTYDNLKIELLNRKRFNGEYSVCSTLASSYDDKHSLWAEFLKNFSSIEIILPTQLDRLIEADIELKKFRREINEDIWIQVAHAREIQPGMQDSKDAFEDTAFKIEQDFDSILSDNYKKKEREIIVHSMLPGLLGNIKRLSQSFARAENKKSVNLSHLKNARNLIIDNFHMLQEIPEIRKIRIRADEKKKRNARYSIIRTHLIIHPGSTSKEMYKEIKDTELFKNQRDLEEFLNWLYLRPNSPISKDVNNRYYWIGQTPFP
;
A
#
# COMPACT_ATOMS: atom_id res chain seq x y z
N ILE A 1 24.37 -1.28 28.26
CA ILE A 1 25.01 -0.77 27.03
C ILE A 1 24.75 -1.82 25.95
N SER A 2 23.74 -1.63 25.11
CA SER A 2 23.49 -2.53 23.98
C SER A 2 24.53 -2.21 22.91
N LEU A 3 25.31 -3.21 22.50
CA LEU A 3 26.18 -3.07 21.34
C LEU A 3 25.31 -2.68 20.12
N PRO A 4 25.78 -1.78 19.24
CA PRO A 4 25.17 -1.63 17.92
C PRO A 4 25.14 -3.00 17.24
N SER A 5 24.07 -3.34 16.54
CA SER A 5 24.00 -4.60 15.79
C SER A 5 24.98 -4.53 14.61
N ASP A 6 26.22 -4.92 14.84
CA ASP A 6 27.12 -5.33 13.77
C ASP A 6 26.49 -6.59 13.16
N ASN A 7 25.82 -6.40 12.02
CA ASN A 7 25.11 -7.37 11.15
C ASN A 7 25.17 -8.82 11.63
N ILE A 8 24.08 -9.29 12.27
CA ILE A 8 24.03 -10.60 12.93
C ILE A 8 24.05 -11.74 11.91
N TYR A 9 23.67 -11.45 10.66
CA TYR A 9 23.50 -12.45 9.59
C TYR A 9 24.58 -12.43 8.50
N LEU A 10 25.76 -11.85 8.74
CA LEU A 10 26.85 -11.78 7.74
C LEU A 10 27.25 -13.14 7.16
N ASP A 11 27.25 -14.18 8.00
CA ASP A 11 27.68 -15.53 7.61
C ASP A 11 26.54 -16.40 7.06
N VAL A 12 25.32 -15.86 6.97
CA VAL A 12 24.19 -16.57 6.37
C VAL A 12 24.21 -16.35 4.85
N PRO A 13 24.34 -17.42 4.03
CA PRO A 13 24.22 -17.30 2.58
C PRO A 13 22.89 -16.65 2.21
N PHE A 14 22.92 -15.55 1.46
CA PHE A 14 21.69 -14.87 1.05
C PHE A 14 21.26 -15.30 -0.35
N GLU A 15 20.01 -15.76 -0.48
CA GLU A 15 19.43 -16.05 -1.79
C GLU A 15 18.56 -14.89 -2.28
N SER A 16 18.95 -14.31 -3.41
CA SER A 16 18.20 -13.23 -4.07
C SER A 16 16.79 -13.68 -4.47
N GLN A 17 15.81 -12.88 -4.05
CA GLN A 17 14.38 -13.02 -4.35
C GLN A 17 13.77 -14.39 -3.99
N ILE A 18 14.31 -15.07 -2.98
CA ILE A 18 13.86 -16.42 -2.58
C ILE A 18 12.35 -16.53 -2.32
N LEU A 19 11.76 -15.55 -1.62
CA LEU A 19 10.33 -15.55 -1.34
C LEU A 19 9.51 -15.43 -2.63
N SER A 20 9.90 -14.53 -3.53
CA SER A 20 9.23 -14.33 -4.82
C SER A 20 9.26 -15.62 -5.63
N LYS A 21 10.41 -16.31 -5.71
CA LYS A 21 10.54 -17.59 -6.42
C LYS A 21 9.56 -18.63 -5.86
N ILE A 22 9.55 -18.81 -4.54
CA ILE A 22 8.63 -19.75 -3.86
C ILE A 22 7.17 -19.38 -4.16
N ILE A 23 6.81 -18.10 -4.10
CA ILE A 23 5.45 -17.64 -4.37
C ILE A 23 5.06 -17.91 -5.83
N ILE A 24 5.96 -17.63 -6.79
CA ILE A 24 5.75 -17.88 -8.22
C ILE A 24 5.57 -19.38 -8.48
N ASP A 25 6.46 -20.20 -7.94
CA ASP A 25 6.45 -21.65 -8.15
C ASP A 25 5.18 -22.31 -7.58
N ILE A 26 4.69 -21.82 -6.44
CA ILE A 26 3.47 -22.36 -5.82
C ILE A 26 2.20 -21.82 -6.46
N LEU A 27 2.16 -20.51 -6.76
CA LEU A 27 0.95 -19.86 -7.27
C LEU A 27 0.82 -19.89 -8.80
N GLY A 28 1.87 -20.25 -9.53
CA GLY A 28 1.88 -20.20 -11.00
C GLY A 28 1.61 -18.80 -11.55
N VAL A 29 2.08 -17.76 -10.86
CA VAL A 29 1.82 -16.35 -11.20
C VAL A 29 3.02 -15.69 -11.87
N GLU A 30 2.78 -14.57 -12.52
CA GLU A 30 3.83 -13.73 -13.09
C GLU A 30 4.77 -13.15 -12.02
N ASN A 31 5.99 -12.80 -12.44
CA ASN A 31 7.05 -12.31 -11.55
C ASN A 31 6.63 -11.07 -10.74
N ASN A 32 5.90 -10.14 -11.36
CA ASN A 32 5.39 -8.92 -10.71
C ASN A 32 4.44 -9.22 -9.54
N ILE A 33 3.60 -10.26 -9.64
CA ILE A 33 2.68 -10.70 -8.59
C ILE A 33 3.48 -11.38 -7.46
N GLY A 34 4.46 -12.22 -7.82
CA GLY A 34 5.37 -12.84 -6.84
C GLY A 34 6.13 -11.79 -6.01
N GLN A 35 6.73 -10.81 -6.68
CA GLN A 35 7.43 -9.69 -6.05
C GLN A 35 6.48 -8.88 -5.17
N SER A 36 5.24 -8.67 -5.63
CA SER A 36 4.24 -7.93 -4.87
C SER A 36 3.94 -8.58 -3.51
N PHE A 37 3.74 -9.89 -3.48
CA PHE A 37 3.50 -10.62 -2.24
C PHE A 37 4.74 -10.70 -1.34
N GLN A 38 5.95 -10.69 -1.91
CA GLN A 38 7.21 -10.65 -1.16
C GLN A 38 7.43 -9.30 -0.48
N SER A 39 7.12 -8.17 -1.13
CA SER A 39 7.43 -6.82 -0.63
C SER A 39 6.96 -6.51 0.79
N PRO A 40 5.75 -6.84 1.25
CA PRO A 40 5.36 -6.63 2.65
C PRO A 40 6.16 -7.50 3.64
N ILE A 41 6.64 -8.68 3.23
CA ILE A 41 7.47 -9.55 4.07
C ILE A 41 8.88 -8.97 4.23
N ILE A 42 9.50 -8.53 3.14
CA ILE A 42 10.86 -7.94 3.17
C ILE A 42 10.84 -6.47 3.63
N SER A 43 9.69 -5.81 3.52
CA SER A 43 9.45 -4.45 3.99
C SER A 43 10.32 -3.40 3.27
N ALA A 44 10.13 -2.15 3.66
CA ALA A 44 10.96 -1.00 3.29
C ALA A 44 11.52 -0.36 4.56
N PRO A 45 12.76 0.16 4.52
CA PRO A 45 13.44 0.73 5.68
C PRO A 45 12.66 1.89 6.29
N TYR A 46 12.71 1.99 7.62
CA TYR A 46 12.25 3.18 8.31
C TYR A 46 13.21 4.34 8.06
N ASN A 47 12.70 5.44 7.49
CA ASN A 47 13.46 6.67 7.33
C ASN A 47 13.02 7.68 8.39
N ALA A 48 13.92 8.10 9.27
CA ALA A 48 13.63 9.08 10.33
C ALA A 48 13.15 10.44 9.79
N ILE A 49 13.46 10.77 8.53
CA ILE A 49 13.00 12.01 7.88
C ILE A 49 11.54 11.90 7.44
N ASP A 50 11.15 10.77 6.86
CA ASP A 50 9.79 10.55 6.34
C ASP A 50 8.85 9.90 7.39
N ALA A 51 9.42 9.47 8.53
CA ALA A 51 8.77 8.80 9.66
C ALA A 51 7.86 7.61 9.27
N VAL A 52 8.13 6.95 8.15
CA VAL A 52 7.34 5.81 7.65
C VAL A 52 8.25 4.74 7.07
N GLY A 53 8.20 3.54 7.64
CA GLY A 53 8.76 2.30 7.07
C GLY A 53 7.66 1.31 6.68
N GLY A 54 8.03 0.16 6.12
CA GLY A 54 7.08 -0.89 5.74
C GLY A 54 6.49 -0.76 4.33
N ILE A 55 5.80 -1.81 3.91
CA ILE A 55 5.05 -1.89 2.65
C ILE A 55 3.63 -2.37 2.94
N SER A 56 2.64 -1.69 2.37
CA SER A 56 1.24 -2.10 2.39
C SER A 56 0.84 -2.72 1.05
N LEU A 57 0.27 -3.91 1.13
CA LEU A 57 -0.32 -4.62 0.02
C LEU A 57 -1.81 -4.77 0.25
N SER A 58 -2.59 -4.46 -0.78
CA SER A 58 -4.04 -4.68 -0.81
C SER A 58 -4.41 -5.46 -2.07
N SER A 59 -5.07 -6.59 -1.89
CA SER A 59 -5.67 -7.34 -3.00
C SER A 59 -7.18 -7.09 -3.07
N PHE A 60 -7.70 -6.92 -4.28
CA PHE A 60 -9.14 -6.94 -4.52
C PHE A 60 -9.63 -8.40 -4.54
N SER A 61 -10.28 -8.83 -3.47
CA SER A 61 -10.83 -10.19 -3.39
C SER A 61 -12.23 -10.17 -2.76
N LEU A 62 -13.21 -10.71 -3.48
CA LEU A 62 -14.61 -10.75 -3.06
C LEU A 62 -14.79 -11.73 -1.88
N LYS A 63 -14.54 -11.26 -0.65
CA LYS A 63 -14.75 -12.03 0.60
C LYS A 63 -14.20 -13.47 0.56
N SER A 64 -13.19 -13.77 -0.26
CA SER A 64 -12.70 -15.13 -0.46
C SER A 64 -12.08 -15.72 0.79
N SER A 65 -12.50 -16.92 1.17
CA SER A 65 -11.83 -17.70 2.22
C SER A 65 -10.41 -18.07 1.81
N PHE A 66 -10.20 -18.37 0.53
CA PHE A 66 -8.89 -18.66 -0.04
C PHE A 66 -7.96 -17.46 0.07
N ALA A 67 -8.38 -16.27 -0.34
CA ALA A 67 -7.53 -15.08 -0.26
C ALA A 67 -7.10 -14.75 1.18
N ARG A 68 -8.02 -14.89 2.14
CA ARG A 68 -7.70 -14.73 3.57
C ARG A 68 -6.69 -15.76 4.05
N GLU A 69 -6.80 -17.00 3.58
CA GLU A 69 -5.87 -18.07 3.93
C GLU A 69 -4.52 -17.89 3.23
N LEU A 70 -4.49 -17.46 1.97
CA LEU A 70 -3.26 -17.10 1.25
C LEU A 70 -2.51 -16.02 2.00
N VAL A 71 -3.17 -14.92 2.39
CA VAL A 71 -2.53 -13.87 3.19
C VAL A 71 -1.99 -14.40 4.52
N LYS A 72 -2.68 -15.33 5.19
CA LYS A 72 -2.10 -15.97 6.40
C LYS A 72 -0.83 -16.73 6.06
N ASN A 73 -0.80 -17.51 4.98
CA ASN A 73 0.40 -18.26 4.59
C ASN A 73 1.55 -17.32 4.21
N ILE A 74 1.29 -16.24 3.48
CA ILE A 74 2.28 -15.17 3.21
C ILE A 74 2.81 -14.59 4.52
N LEU A 75 1.95 -14.29 5.50
CA LEU A 75 2.39 -13.82 6.81
C LEU A 75 3.28 -14.82 7.54
N LEU A 76 3.00 -16.12 7.42
CA LEU A 76 3.81 -17.17 8.07
C LEU A 76 5.23 -17.28 7.49
N MET A 77 5.49 -16.76 6.29
CA MET A 77 6.84 -16.65 5.71
C MET A 77 7.70 -15.60 6.42
N ALA A 78 7.11 -14.69 7.21
CA ALA A 78 7.86 -13.77 8.05
C ALA A 78 8.26 -14.44 9.39
N PRO A 79 9.41 -14.06 9.97
CA PRO A 79 9.81 -14.46 11.32
C PRO A 79 8.69 -14.28 12.35
N PRO A 80 8.51 -15.21 13.30
CA PRO A 80 7.43 -15.17 14.29
C PRO A 80 7.38 -13.87 15.11
N GLU A 81 8.53 -13.26 15.38
CA GLU A 81 8.68 -11.99 16.12
C GLU A 81 8.14 -10.78 15.37
N TYR A 82 8.07 -10.83 14.03
CA TYR A 82 7.56 -9.72 13.21
C TYR A 82 6.04 -9.75 13.07
N ARG A 83 5.33 -10.73 13.65
CA ARG A 83 3.90 -10.93 13.43
C ARG A 83 3.14 -11.31 14.70
N ILE A 84 1.85 -10.97 14.73
CA ILE A 84 0.95 -11.40 15.80
C ILE A 84 0.54 -12.87 15.64
N LEU A 85 0.46 -13.35 14.40
CA LEU A 85 -0.05 -14.69 14.10
C LEU A 85 0.84 -15.75 14.79
N PRO A 86 0.30 -16.62 15.65
CA PRO A 86 1.09 -17.67 16.27
C PRO A 86 1.54 -18.71 15.24
N LEU A 87 2.67 -19.35 15.52
CA LEU A 87 3.14 -20.50 14.74
C LEU A 87 2.15 -21.66 14.88
N PRO A 88 1.59 -22.19 13.78
CA PRO A 88 0.83 -23.44 13.84
C PRO A 88 1.77 -24.60 14.20
N LYS A 89 1.28 -25.53 15.03
CA LYS A 89 2.07 -26.71 15.48
C LYS A 89 2.68 -27.51 14.32
N SER A 90 2.03 -27.52 13.16
CA SER A 90 2.52 -28.20 11.95
C SER A 90 3.84 -27.65 11.41
N LEU A 91 4.20 -26.41 11.75
CA LEU A 91 5.46 -25.77 11.34
C LEU A 91 6.57 -25.91 12.38
N ILE A 92 6.26 -26.38 13.60
CA ILE A 92 7.23 -26.55 14.67
C ILE A 92 7.76 -27.99 14.58
N LYS A 93 8.96 -28.16 14.03
CA LYS A 93 9.68 -29.45 14.08
C LYS A 93 10.50 -29.50 15.36
N GLY A 94 9.89 -29.96 16.45
CA GLY A 94 10.61 -30.23 17.68
C GLY A 94 11.53 -31.44 17.54
N TYR A 95 12.72 -31.36 18.13
CA TYR A 95 13.56 -32.54 18.33
C TYR A 95 13.47 -32.96 19.79
N ASN A 96 13.11 -34.22 20.03
CA ASN A 96 13.23 -34.78 21.37
C ASN A 96 14.72 -35.05 21.62
N PHE A 97 15.27 -34.46 22.67
CA PHE A 97 16.65 -34.71 23.08
C PHE A 97 16.69 -35.01 24.57
N GLU A 98 17.68 -35.81 24.96
CA GLU A 98 17.88 -36.18 26.35
C GLU A 98 18.62 -35.05 27.07
N LYS A 99 17.99 -34.47 28.11
CA LYS A 99 18.58 -33.40 28.90
C LYS A 99 19.77 -33.96 29.69
N ARG A 100 20.99 -33.63 29.27
CA ARG A 100 22.21 -34.01 30.00
C ARG A 100 22.31 -33.28 31.34
N LYS A 101 22.80 -33.99 32.36
CA LYS A 101 23.03 -33.46 33.71
C LYS A 101 23.97 -32.25 33.63
N GLY A 102 23.60 -31.13 34.26
CA GLY A 102 24.38 -29.88 34.27
C GLY A 102 24.01 -28.85 33.21
N ILE A 103 23.12 -29.17 32.25
CA ILE A 103 22.64 -28.20 31.26
C ILE A 103 21.35 -27.52 31.77
N SER A 104 21.37 -26.19 31.85
CA SER A 104 20.19 -25.36 32.10
C SER A 104 19.72 -24.73 30.78
N PHE A 105 18.44 -24.89 30.47
CA PHE A 105 17.81 -24.23 29.33
C PHE A 105 17.08 -23.02 29.85
N HIS A 106 17.35 -21.87 29.24
CA HIS A 106 16.57 -20.67 29.42
C HIS A 106 15.76 -20.52 28.14
N PHE A 107 14.46 -20.74 28.21
CA PHE A 107 13.59 -20.43 27.08
C PHE A 107 13.70 -18.93 26.83
N ALA A 108 14.07 -18.54 25.62
CA ALA A 108 13.94 -17.16 25.23
C ALA A 108 12.45 -16.80 25.35
N GLU A 109 12.13 -15.77 26.13
CA GLU A 109 10.81 -15.16 26.10
C GLU A 109 10.49 -14.81 24.65
N LYS A 110 9.20 -14.79 24.29
CA LYS A 110 8.79 -14.31 22.96
C LYS A 110 9.50 -12.97 22.73
N PRO A 111 10.26 -12.80 21.64
CA PRO A 111 10.92 -11.54 21.38
C PRO A 111 9.87 -10.44 21.42
N LEU A 112 10.15 -9.36 22.16
CA LEU A 112 9.32 -8.18 22.11
C LEU A 112 9.19 -7.76 20.64
N ILE A 113 7.98 -7.36 20.22
CA ILE A 113 7.80 -6.74 18.92
C ILE A 113 8.67 -5.49 18.93
N ASP A 114 9.79 -5.54 18.20
CA ASP A 114 10.76 -4.46 18.12
C ASP A 114 10.38 -3.53 16.95
N ARG A 115 11.35 -2.97 16.23
CA ARG A 115 11.15 -2.05 15.10
C ARG A 115 10.55 -2.69 13.84
N ASN A 116 10.06 -3.92 13.91
CA ASN A 116 9.56 -4.67 12.76
C ASN A 116 8.19 -5.28 13.05
N PHE A 117 7.22 -4.98 12.21
CA PHE A 117 5.87 -5.48 12.36
C PHE A 117 5.18 -5.73 11.02
N LEU A 118 4.49 -6.85 10.90
CA LEU A 118 3.69 -7.26 9.75
C LEU A 118 2.26 -7.55 10.20
N ALA A 119 1.37 -6.62 9.88
CA ALA A 119 -0.04 -6.69 10.19
C ALA A 119 -0.86 -7.34 9.07
N ARG A 120 -2.11 -7.69 9.42
CA ARG A 120 -3.11 -8.15 8.47
C ARG A 120 -4.41 -7.37 8.65
N ALA A 121 -4.96 -6.87 7.54
CA ALA A 121 -6.30 -6.27 7.52
C ALA A 121 -7.24 -7.03 6.58
N THR A 122 -8.47 -7.28 7.05
CA THR A 122 -9.49 -8.03 6.28
C THR A 122 -10.69 -7.17 5.88
N THR A 123 -10.75 -5.94 6.36
CA THR A 123 -11.79 -4.95 6.06
C THR A 123 -11.13 -3.61 5.78
N TYR A 124 -11.86 -2.72 5.13
CA TYR A 124 -11.36 -1.38 4.82
C TYR A 124 -11.14 -0.55 6.09
N ASP A 125 -12.02 -0.66 7.09
CA ASP A 125 -11.84 0.03 8.37
C ASP A 125 -10.62 -0.47 9.15
N ASN A 126 -10.38 -1.79 9.16
CA ASN A 126 -9.17 -2.33 9.76
C ASN A 126 -7.94 -1.82 9.01
N LEU A 127 -7.97 -1.80 7.68
CA LEU A 127 -6.85 -1.27 6.88
C LEU A 127 -6.57 0.19 7.22
N LYS A 128 -7.59 1.04 7.36
CA LYS A 128 -7.43 2.44 7.78
C LYS A 128 -6.72 2.54 9.14
N ILE A 129 -7.14 1.72 10.11
CA ILE A 129 -6.53 1.69 11.44
C ILE A 129 -5.06 1.26 11.36
N GLU A 130 -4.76 0.20 10.62
CA GLU A 130 -3.39 -0.30 10.44
C GLU A 130 -2.48 0.73 9.76
N LEU A 131 -2.99 1.45 8.75
CA LEU A 131 -2.25 2.53 8.09
C LEU A 131 -1.99 3.73 9.02
N LEU A 132 -2.91 4.03 9.95
CA LEU A 132 -2.69 5.04 10.98
C LEU A 132 -1.65 4.59 12.01
N ASN A 133 -1.71 3.33 12.43
CA ASN A 133 -0.71 2.75 13.34
C ASN A 133 0.68 2.80 12.74
N ARG A 134 0.81 2.43 11.46
CA ARG A 134 2.06 2.53 10.70
C ARG A 134 2.68 3.92 10.75
N LYS A 135 1.88 4.99 10.56
CA LYS A 135 2.38 6.38 10.62
C LYS A 135 2.88 6.79 12.01
N ARG A 136 2.49 6.08 13.06
CA ARG A 136 2.89 6.33 14.45
C ARG A 136 3.96 5.36 14.93
N PHE A 137 4.30 4.36 14.12
CA PHE A 137 5.22 3.31 14.48
C PHE A 137 6.66 3.72 14.16
N ASN A 138 7.53 3.66 15.17
CA ASN A 138 8.92 4.09 15.04
C ASN A 138 9.77 2.92 14.51
N GLY A 139 9.47 2.50 13.28
CA GLY A 139 10.04 1.32 12.65
C GLY A 139 9.33 0.92 11.35
N GLU A 140 9.54 -0.32 10.96
CA GLU A 140 9.00 -0.93 9.76
C GLU A 140 7.66 -1.62 10.04
N TYR A 141 6.57 -1.00 9.57
CA TYR A 141 5.21 -1.54 9.74
C TYR A 141 4.60 -1.86 8.37
N SER A 142 4.61 -3.13 8.00
CA SER A 142 3.99 -3.62 6.78
C SER A 142 2.56 -4.10 7.03
N VAL A 143 1.71 -4.04 6.01
CA VAL A 143 0.30 -4.48 6.11
C VAL A 143 -0.05 -5.32 4.90
N CYS A 144 -0.46 -6.57 5.09
CA CYS A 144 -1.10 -7.35 4.02
C CYS A 144 -2.61 -7.33 4.18
N SER A 145 -3.33 -6.99 3.12
CA SER A 145 -4.78 -6.91 3.16
C SER A 145 -5.46 -7.58 1.97
N THR A 146 -6.62 -8.16 2.26
CA THR A 146 -7.57 -8.66 1.27
C THR A 146 -8.84 -7.86 1.47
N LEU A 147 -9.07 -6.89 0.60
CA LEU A 147 -10.25 -6.05 0.69
C LEU A 147 -11.38 -6.74 -0.06
N ALA A 148 -12.42 -7.08 0.69
CA ALA A 148 -13.73 -7.25 0.11
C ALA A 148 -14.21 -5.89 -0.39
N SER A 149 -14.71 -5.86 -1.62
CA SER A 149 -15.48 -4.73 -2.13
C SER A 149 -16.69 -4.50 -1.21
N SER A 150 -16.54 -3.63 -0.19
CA SER A 150 -17.65 -3.13 0.63
C SER A 150 -18.10 -1.79 0.07
N TYR A 151 -18.43 -1.77 -1.22
CA TYR A 151 -18.85 -0.56 -1.92
C TYR A 151 -20.35 -0.31 -1.70
N ASP A 152 -20.78 -0.29 -0.44
CA ASP A 152 -22.18 0.00 -0.08
C ASP A 152 -22.51 1.50 -0.16
N ASP A 153 -21.53 2.40 -0.09
CA ASP A 153 -21.76 3.83 -0.33
C ASP A 153 -21.56 4.23 -1.80
N LYS A 154 -22.64 4.16 -2.57
CA LYS A 154 -22.68 4.21 -4.05
C LYS A 154 -22.34 5.57 -4.66
N HIS A 155 -21.97 6.58 -3.87
CA HIS A 155 -21.81 7.92 -4.38
C HIS A 155 -20.34 8.30 -4.67
N SER A 156 -19.33 7.91 -3.88
CA SER A 156 -17.96 8.52 -3.80
C SER A 156 -16.77 7.71 -4.36
N LEU A 157 -17.09 6.61 -5.02
CA LEU A 157 -16.21 5.45 -5.10
C LEU A 157 -14.94 5.64 -5.95
N TRP A 158 -14.99 6.45 -7.02
CA TRP A 158 -13.83 6.59 -7.91
C TRP A 158 -12.74 7.54 -7.37
N ALA A 159 -13.11 8.69 -6.81
CA ALA A 159 -12.12 9.58 -6.20
C ALA A 159 -11.49 8.97 -4.93
N GLU A 160 -12.27 8.19 -4.17
CA GLU A 160 -11.76 7.41 -3.05
C GLU A 160 -10.83 6.28 -3.51
N PHE A 161 -11.14 5.61 -4.62
CA PHE A 161 -10.24 4.66 -5.26
C PHE A 161 -8.90 5.32 -5.64
N LEU A 162 -8.90 6.48 -6.31
CA LEU A 162 -7.68 7.19 -6.68
C LEU A 162 -6.84 7.58 -5.46
N LYS A 163 -7.48 8.09 -4.41
CA LYS A 163 -6.83 8.41 -3.13
C LYS A 163 -6.21 7.18 -2.46
N ASN A 164 -6.95 6.07 -2.41
CA ASN A 164 -6.45 4.84 -1.82
C ASN A 164 -5.28 4.27 -2.62
N PHE A 165 -5.34 4.38 -3.95
CA PHE A 165 -4.28 3.93 -4.85
C PHE A 165 -2.98 4.69 -4.62
N SER A 166 -3.02 6.01 -4.44
CA SER A 166 -1.80 6.76 -4.11
C SER A 166 -1.31 6.55 -2.68
N SER A 167 -2.15 6.02 -1.78
CA SER A 167 -1.82 5.85 -0.36
C SER A 167 -1.29 4.45 0.02
N ILE A 168 -1.38 3.47 -0.88
CA ILE A 168 -0.96 2.08 -0.65
C ILE A 168 0.08 1.73 -1.70
N GLU A 169 1.19 1.10 -1.29
CA GLU A 169 2.29 0.81 -2.21
C GLU A 169 1.91 -0.20 -3.30
N ILE A 170 1.12 -1.22 -2.94
CA ILE A 170 0.72 -2.27 -3.87
C ILE A 170 -0.77 -2.49 -3.79
N ILE A 171 -1.47 -2.27 -4.89
CA ILE A 171 -2.86 -2.69 -5.06
C ILE A 171 -2.92 -3.75 -6.16
N LEU A 172 -3.10 -5.01 -5.77
CA LEU A 172 -3.16 -6.12 -6.71
C LEU A 172 -4.53 -6.18 -7.40
N PRO A 173 -4.55 -6.18 -8.74
CA PRO A 173 -5.78 -6.31 -9.54
C PRO A 173 -6.31 -7.75 -9.58
N THR A 174 -5.53 -8.72 -9.10
CA THR A 174 -5.85 -10.14 -9.22
C THR A 174 -7.05 -10.53 -8.38
N GLN A 175 -8.11 -11.02 -9.02
CA GLN A 175 -9.13 -11.82 -8.36
C GLN A 175 -8.47 -13.11 -7.89
N LEU A 176 -8.00 -13.15 -6.64
CA LEU A 176 -7.33 -14.31 -6.06
C LEU A 176 -8.18 -15.59 -6.09
N ASP A 177 -9.48 -15.46 -6.33
CA ASP A 177 -10.39 -16.57 -6.57
C ASP A 177 -10.06 -17.37 -7.84
N ARG A 178 -9.45 -16.75 -8.86
CA ARG A 178 -8.96 -17.48 -10.05
C ARG A 178 -7.86 -18.50 -9.73
N LEU A 179 -7.14 -18.30 -8.62
CA LEU A 179 -6.15 -19.26 -8.14
C LEU A 179 -6.82 -20.51 -7.54
N ILE A 180 -8.09 -20.41 -7.12
CA ILE A 180 -8.89 -21.58 -6.71
C ILE A 180 -9.23 -22.41 -7.95
N GLU A 181 -9.64 -21.75 -9.04
CA GLU A 181 -9.96 -22.41 -10.32
C GLU A 181 -8.76 -23.15 -10.93
N ALA A 182 -7.54 -22.75 -10.56
CA ALA A 182 -6.29 -23.40 -10.95
C ALA A 182 -5.85 -24.54 -9.98
N ASP A 183 -6.73 -25.00 -9.08
CA ASP A 183 -6.49 -26.07 -8.10
C ASP A 183 -5.22 -25.86 -7.23
N ILE A 184 -4.94 -24.61 -6.86
CA ILE A 184 -3.73 -24.30 -6.10
C ILE A 184 -3.86 -24.73 -4.64
N GLU A 185 -2.98 -25.64 -4.23
CA GLU A 185 -2.90 -26.13 -2.86
C GLU A 185 -2.03 -25.25 -1.96
N LEU A 186 -2.66 -24.43 -1.10
CA LEU A 186 -1.96 -23.63 -0.09
C LEU A 186 -1.15 -24.46 0.93
N LYS A 187 -1.35 -25.78 1.00
CA LYS A 187 -0.52 -26.66 1.82
C LYS A 187 0.95 -26.66 1.36
N LYS A 188 1.22 -26.39 0.08
CA LYS A 188 2.59 -26.27 -0.46
C LYS A 188 3.36 -25.12 0.21
N PHE A 189 2.72 -23.96 0.44
CA PHE A 189 3.34 -22.85 1.19
C PHE A 189 3.85 -23.29 2.56
N ARG A 190 3.06 -24.07 3.29
CA ARG A 190 3.43 -24.52 4.63
C ARG A 190 4.61 -25.49 4.64
N ARG A 191 4.96 -26.11 3.52
CA ARG A 191 6.12 -26.99 3.43
C ARG A 191 7.42 -26.20 3.22
N GLU A 192 7.33 -25.08 2.50
CA GLU A 192 8.46 -24.20 2.22
C GLU A 192 8.77 -23.24 3.39
N ILE A 193 7.82 -22.97 4.28
CA ILE A 193 8.03 -22.12 5.45
C ILE A 193 8.87 -22.87 6.50
N ASN A 194 10.13 -22.47 6.65
CA ASN A 194 11.08 -23.03 7.59
C ASN A 194 11.98 -21.93 8.20
N GLU A 195 12.91 -22.32 9.09
CA GLU A 195 13.85 -21.41 9.74
C GLU A 195 14.77 -20.72 8.72
N ASP A 196 15.22 -21.42 7.68
CA ASP A 196 16.08 -20.84 6.65
C ASP A 196 15.40 -19.64 5.99
N ILE A 197 14.13 -19.76 5.60
CA ILE A 197 13.34 -18.65 5.05
C ILE A 197 13.24 -17.50 6.04
N TRP A 198 13.00 -17.75 7.32
CA TRP A 198 12.93 -16.70 8.32
C TRP A 198 14.27 -15.98 8.49
N ILE A 199 15.39 -16.70 8.47
CA ILE A 199 16.72 -16.11 8.52
C ILE A 199 16.98 -15.27 7.27
N GLN A 200 16.58 -15.73 6.06
CA GLN A 200 16.67 -14.92 4.84
C GLN A 200 15.90 -13.60 4.97
N VAL A 201 14.69 -13.64 5.55
CA VAL A 201 13.88 -12.43 5.78
C VAL A 201 14.51 -11.50 6.80
N ALA A 202 15.03 -12.04 7.90
CA ALA A 202 15.71 -11.25 8.92
C ALA A 202 16.96 -10.57 8.35
N HIS A 203 17.80 -11.31 7.60
CA HIS A 203 18.95 -10.77 6.88
C HIS A 203 18.52 -9.67 5.90
N ALA A 204 17.49 -9.89 5.07
CA ALA A 204 17.03 -8.88 4.11
C ALA A 204 16.63 -7.54 4.78
N ARG A 205 16.06 -7.60 5.99
CA ARG A 205 15.62 -6.41 6.74
C ARG A 205 16.74 -5.67 7.45
N GLU A 206 17.89 -6.30 7.71
CA GLU A 206 19.09 -5.59 8.20
C GLU A 206 19.64 -4.63 7.14
N ILE A 207 19.40 -4.91 5.86
CA ILE A 207 19.86 -4.09 4.76
C ILE A 207 19.05 -2.79 4.72
N GLN A 208 19.75 -1.67 4.61
CA GLN A 208 19.15 -0.33 4.55
C GLN A 208 19.51 0.35 3.23
N PRO A 209 18.81 0.05 2.11
CA PRO A 209 19.19 0.57 0.82
C PRO A 209 19.07 2.09 0.74
N GLY A 210 20.20 2.75 0.43
CA GLY A 210 20.27 4.19 0.21
C GLY A 210 19.70 4.62 -1.14
N MET A 211 19.25 5.87 -1.21
CA MET A 211 18.76 6.53 -2.44
C MET A 211 19.79 7.49 -3.04
N GLN A 212 20.93 7.70 -2.39
CA GLN A 212 21.92 8.73 -2.73
C GLN A 212 22.41 8.57 -4.18
N ASP A 213 22.72 7.34 -4.58
CA ASP A 213 23.26 7.02 -5.91
C ASP A 213 22.20 7.06 -7.03
N SER A 214 20.92 7.24 -6.67
CA SER A 214 19.79 7.23 -7.61
C SER A 214 18.95 8.50 -7.56
N LYS A 215 19.49 9.60 -7.01
CA LYS A 215 18.76 10.87 -6.90
C LYS A 215 18.27 11.38 -8.27
N ASP A 216 19.17 11.51 -9.24
CA ASP A 216 18.82 12.00 -10.59
C ASP A 216 17.86 11.03 -11.29
N ALA A 217 18.07 9.73 -11.12
CA ALA A 217 17.19 8.70 -11.65
C ALA A 217 15.80 8.73 -11.01
N PHE A 218 15.70 9.11 -9.74
CA PHE A 218 14.43 9.27 -9.03
C PHE A 218 13.69 10.51 -9.49
N GLU A 219 14.39 11.62 -9.74
CA GLU A 219 13.81 12.85 -10.31
C GLU A 219 13.27 12.61 -11.73
N ASP A 220 14.02 11.89 -12.57
CA ASP A 220 13.55 11.45 -13.90
C ASP A 220 12.34 10.49 -13.79
N THR A 221 12.35 9.57 -12.83
CA THR A 221 11.22 8.67 -12.56
C THR A 221 9.98 9.46 -12.12
N ALA A 222 10.15 10.52 -11.33
CA ALA A 222 9.05 11.35 -10.87
C ALA A 222 8.36 12.08 -12.03
N PHE A 223 9.14 12.66 -12.93
CA PHE A 223 8.64 13.28 -14.16
C PHE A 223 7.89 12.27 -15.03
N LYS A 224 8.44 11.06 -15.21
CA LYS A 224 7.80 10.00 -16.01
C LYS A 224 6.47 9.54 -15.42
N ILE A 225 6.37 9.41 -14.10
CA ILE A 225 5.11 9.04 -13.43
C ILE A 225 4.02 10.08 -13.66
N GLU A 226 4.36 11.37 -13.59
CA GLU A 226 3.42 12.43 -13.90
C GLU A 226 2.90 12.31 -15.33
N GLN A 227 3.79 12.06 -16.30
CA GLN A 227 3.43 11.84 -17.71
C GLN A 227 2.57 10.58 -17.90
N ASP A 228 2.91 9.48 -17.24
CA ASP A 228 2.14 8.24 -17.33
C ASP A 228 0.71 8.46 -16.86
N PHE A 229 0.51 9.06 -15.67
CA PHE A 229 -0.83 9.27 -15.15
C PHE A 229 -1.60 10.33 -15.94
N ASP A 230 -0.96 11.37 -16.50
CA ASP A 230 -1.65 12.29 -17.43
C ASP A 230 -2.15 11.55 -18.68
N SER A 231 -1.32 10.65 -19.23
CA SER A 231 -1.67 9.81 -20.37
C SER A 231 -2.81 8.83 -20.05
N ILE A 232 -2.71 8.09 -18.95
CA ILE A 232 -3.72 7.10 -18.54
C ILE A 232 -5.08 7.74 -18.26
N LEU A 233 -5.08 8.94 -17.69
CA LEU A 233 -6.31 9.65 -17.37
C LEU A 233 -6.86 10.45 -18.57
N SER A 234 -6.11 10.53 -19.68
CA SER A 234 -6.44 11.38 -20.84
C SER A 234 -7.79 11.05 -21.47
N ASP A 235 -8.14 9.77 -21.54
CA ASP A 235 -9.41 9.30 -22.11
C ASP A 235 -10.63 9.69 -21.27
N ASN A 236 -10.45 9.92 -19.97
CA ASN A 236 -11.56 10.06 -19.01
C ASN A 236 -11.70 11.50 -18.46
N TYR A 237 -10.66 12.32 -18.60
CA TYR A 237 -10.58 13.64 -17.96
C TYR A 237 -10.06 14.72 -18.90
N LYS A 238 -10.59 15.93 -18.75
CA LYS A 238 -10.02 17.09 -19.45
C LYS A 238 -8.65 17.43 -18.86
N LYS A 239 -7.77 18.00 -19.66
CA LYS A 239 -6.38 18.33 -19.29
C LYS A 239 -6.24 18.95 -17.89
N LYS A 240 -7.02 19.98 -17.59
CA LYS A 240 -6.97 20.69 -16.30
C LYS A 240 -7.41 19.84 -15.10
N GLU A 241 -8.39 18.97 -15.29
CA GLU A 241 -8.83 18.07 -14.23
C GLU A 241 -7.80 16.96 -13.98
N ARG A 242 -7.13 16.49 -15.04
CA ARG A 242 -6.01 15.56 -14.93
C ARG A 242 -4.86 16.17 -14.17
N GLU A 243 -4.46 17.39 -14.52
CA GLU A 243 -3.40 18.12 -13.81
C GLU A 243 -3.67 18.14 -12.29
N ILE A 244 -4.91 18.44 -11.87
CA ILE A 244 -5.31 18.42 -10.45
C ILE A 244 -5.21 17.02 -9.84
N ILE A 245 -5.75 15.99 -10.51
CA ILE A 245 -5.73 14.62 -10.00
C ILE A 245 -4.29 14.09 -9.91
N VAL A 246 -3.49 14.26 -10.96
CA VAL A 246 -2.10 13.79 -11.02
C VAL A 246 -1.28 14.50 -9.95
N HIS A 247 -1.37 15.84 -9.84
CA HIS A 247 -0.64 16.60 -8.84
C HIS A 247 -0.96 16.15 -7.41
N SER A 248 -2.23 15.81 -7.15
CA SER A 248 -2.66 15.34 -5.83
C SER A 248 -2.18 13.92 -5.50
N MET A 249 -2.06 13.04 -6.50
CA MET A 249 -1.60 11.66 -6.31
C MET A 249 -0.07 11.56 -6.22
N LEU A 250 0.63 12.46 -6.92
CA LEU A 250 2.07 12.37 -7.14
C LEU A 250 2.88 12.22 -5.83
N PRO A 251 2.68 13.02 -4.75
CA PRO A 251 3.46 12.85 -3.53
C PRO A 251 3.37 11.44 -2.92
N GLY A 252 2.15 10.86 -2.93
CA GLY A 252 1.92 9.51 -2.44
C GLY A 252 2.61 8.46 -3.32
N LEU A 253 2.45 8.59 -4.65
CA LEU A 253 3.08 7.69 -5.62
C LEU A 253 4.61 7.73 -5.56
N LEU A 254 5.22 8.90 -5.42
CA LEU A 254 6.68 9.04 -5.27
C LEU A 254 7.17 8.37 -3.97
N GLY A 255 6.42 8.56 -2.88
CA GLY A 255 6.68 7.85 -1.62
C GLY A 255 6.59 6.33 -1.80
N ASN A 256 5.61 5.84 -2.55
CA ASN A 256 5.43 4.42 -2.83
C ASN A 256 6.58 3.87 -3.69
N ILE A 257 6.98 4.58 -4.75
CA ILE A 257 8.12 4.18 -5.62
C ILE A 257 9.40 4.05 -4.81
N LYS A 258 9.68 5.02 -3.93
CA LYS A 258 10.85 4.99 -3.05
C LYS A 258 10.83 3.74 -2.16
N ARG A 259 9.71 3.47 -1.50
CA ARG A 259 9.62 2.30 -0.59
C ARG A 259 9.68 0.98 -1.35
N LEU A 260 9.01 0.86 -2.49
CA LEU A 260 9.07 -0.33 -3.34
C LEU A 260 10.47 -0.59 -3.88
N SER A 261 11.15 0.45 -4.38
CA SER A 261 12.50 0.29 -4.92
C SER A 261 13.51 -0.11 -3.84
N GLN A 262 13.37 0.40 -2.62
CA GLN A 262 14.15 -0.06 -1.46
C GLN A 262 13.81 -1.51 -1.09
N SER A 263 12.54 -1.90 -1.12
CA SER A 263 12.12 -3.29 -0.88
C SER A 263 12.70 -4.25 -1.92
N PHE A 264 12.74 -3.86 -3.20
CA PHE A 264 13.36 -4.64 -4.27
C PHE A 264 14.88 -4.74 -4.10
N ALA A 265 15.54 -3.63 -3.76
CA ALA A 265 16.98 -3.64 -3.48
C ALA A 265 17.33 -4.59 -2.31
N ARG A 266 16.52 -4.63 -1.24
CA ARG A 266 16.68 -5.59 -0.14
C ARG A 266 16.55 -7.03 -0.60
N ALA A 267 15.55 -7.32 -1.43
CA ALA A 267 15.33 -8.66 -1.97
C ALA A 267 16.52 -9.18 -2.79
N GLU A 268 17.36 -8.28 -3.31
CA GLU A 268 18.55 -8.59 -4.10
C GLU A 268 19.87 -8.42 -3.32
N ASN A 269 19.78 -8.24 -2.00
CA ASN A 269 20.92 -7.94 -1.12
C ASN A 269 21.76 -6.73 -1.57
N LYS A 270 21.09 -5.63 -1.97
CA LYS A 270 21.74 -4.40 -2.42
C LYS A 270 21.62 -3.30 -1.37
N LYS A 271 22.75 -2.66 -1.06
CA LYS A 271 22.81 -1.50 -0.13
C LYS A 271 22.43 -0.17 -0.75
N SER A 272 22.17 -0.13 -2.06
CA SER A 272 21.71 1.06 -2.75
C SER A 272 20.63 0.74 -3.78
N VAL A 273 19.72 1.68 -3.98
CA VAL A 273 18.72 1.66 -5.04
C VAL A 273 19.36 2.10 -6.34
N ASN A 274 19.17 1.33 -7.41
CA ASN A 274 19.64 1.64 -8.75
C ASN A 274 18.45 1.93 -9.69
N LEU A 275 18.77 2.24 -10.95
CA LEU A 275 17.76 2.55 -11.97
C LEU A 275 16.80 1.38 -12.26
N SER A 276 17.26 0.12 -12.21
CA SER A 276 16.38 -1.03 -12.47
C SER A 276 15.33 -1.18 -11.37
N HIS A 277 15.68 -0.96 -10.09
CA HIS A 277 14.71 -1.01 -8.99
C HIS A 277 13.63 0.08 -9.14
N LEU A 278 14.03 1.30 -9.53
CA LEU A 278 13.09 2.40 -9.78
C LEU A 278 12.15 2.12 -10.96
N LYS A 279 12.71 1.62 -12.07
CA LYS A 279 11.92 1.21 -13.24
C LYS A 279 10.92 0.11 -12.89
N ASN A 280 11.35 -0.91 -12.13
CA ASN A 280 10.47 -1.99 -11.70
C ASN A 280 9.34 -1.48 -10.79
N ALA A 281 9.65 -0.57 -9.85
CA ALA A 281 8.65 0.01 -8.95
C ALA A 281 7.62 0.87 -9.72
N ARG A 282 8.09 1.70 -10.66
CA ARG A 282 7.22 2.47 -11.56
C ARG A 282 6.32 1.56 -12.38
N ASN A 283 6.90 0.57 -13.08
CA ASN A 283 6.14 -0.34 -13.94
C ASN A 283 5.09 -1.09 -13.12
N LEU A 284 5.45 -1.61 -11.94
CA LEU A 284 4.49 -2.29 -11.05
C LEU A 284 3.28 -1.41 -10.70
N ILE A 285 3.52 -0.14 -10.35
CA ILE A 285 2.44 0.81 -10.02
C ILE A 285 1.57 1.08 -11.25
N ILE A 286 2.18 1.36 -12.40
CA ILE A 286 1.46 1.67 -13.64
C ILE A 286 0.64 0.48 -14.14
N ASP A 287 1.24 -0.71 -14.19
CA ASP A 287 0.60 -1.95 -14.63
C ASP A 287 -0.58 -2.31 -13.72
N ASN A 288 -0.38 -2.24 -12.40
CA ASN A 288 -1.47 -2.48 -11.45
C ASN A 288 -2.61 -1.48 -11.62
N PHE A 289 -2.30 -0.19 -11.83
CA PHE A 289 -3.33 0.82 -12.06
C PHE A 289 -4.13 0.54 -13.33
N HIS A 290 -3.45 0.23 -14.44
CA HIS A 290 -4.09 -0.15 -15.70
C HIS A 290 -5.00 -1.37 -15.53
N MET A 291 -4.48 -2.44 -14.95
CA MET A 291 -5.24 -3.67 -14.76
C MET A 291 -6.45 -3.47 -13.84
N LEU A 292 -6.33 -2.65 -12.79
CA LEU A 292 -7.45 -2.32 -11.90
C LEU A 292 -8.57 -1.59 -12.64
N GLN A 293 -8.24 -0.71 -13.59
CA GLN A 293 -9.25 0.00 -14.39
C GLN A 293 -10.09 -0.93 -15.26
N GLU A 294 -9.52 -2.06 -15.68
CA GLU A 294 -10.20 -3.06 -16.51
C GLU A 294 -11.07 -4.02 -15.70
N ILE A 295 -10.96 -4.04 -14.37
CA ILE A 295 -11.84 -4.86 -13.52
C ILE A 295 -13.30 -4.38 -13.69
N PRO A 296 -14.25 -5.28 -14.02
CA PRO A 296 -15.63 -4.90 -14.33
C PRO A 296 -16.31 -4.04 -13.26
N GLU A 297 -16.08 -4.32 -11.98
CA GLU A 297 -16.62 -3.56 -10.84
C GLU A 297 -16.07 -2.13 -10.81
N ILE A 298 -14.76 -1.96 -11.01
CA ILE A 298 -14.09 -0.66 -11.04
C ILE A 298 -14.50 0.12 -12.29
N ARG A 299 -14.58 -0.54 -13.45
CA ARG A 299 -15.08 0.06 -14.69
C ARG A 299 -16.51 0.58 -14.53
N LYS A 300 -17.41 -0.18 -13.89
CA LYS A 300 -18.77 0.27 -13.58
C LYS A 300 -18.78 1.48 -12.64
N ILE A 301 -17.90 1.51 -11.64
CA ILE A 301 -17.74 2.65 -10.73
C ILE A 301 -17.30 3.91 -11.51
N ARG A 302 -16.33 3.77 -12.41
CA ARG A 302 -15.83 4.85 -13.27
C ARG A 302 -16.95 5.42 -14.16
N ILE A 303 -17.64 4.58 -14.92
CA ILE A 303 -18.74 5.00 -15.82
C ILE A 303 -19.81 5.80 -15.06
N ARG A 304 -20.21 5.34 -13.88
CA ARG A 304 -21.19 6.06 -13.04
C ARG A 304 -20.67 7.41 -12.53
N ALA A 305 -19.37 7.51 -12.25
CA ALA A 305 -18.75 8.78 -11.87
C ALA A 305 -18.79 9.77 -13.04
N ASP A 306 -18.50 9.30 -14.26
CA ASP A 306 -18.51 10.12 -15.48
C ASP A 306 -19.92 10.63 -15.83
N GLU A 307 -20.94 9.78 -15.70
CA GLU A 307 -22.34 10.19 -15.89
C GLU A 307 -22.75 11.31 -14.93
N LYS A 308 -22.32 11.24 -13.66
CA LYS A 308 -22.60 12.29 -12.66
C LYS A 308 -21.84 13.58 -12.96
N LYS A 309 -20.58 13.47 -13.39
CA LYS A 309 -19.75 14.62 -13.78
C LYS A 309 -20.39 15.42 -14.92
N LYS A 310 -20.92 14.72 -15.94
CA LYS A 310 -21.65 15.35 -17.06
C LYS A 310 -22.89 16.14 -16.61
N ARG A 311 -23.50 15.79 -15.46
CA ARG A 311 -24.67 16.48 -14.92
C ARG A 311 -24.34 17.76 -14.14
N ASN A 312 -23.17 17.86 -13.49
CA ASN A 312 -22.76 19.07 -12.76
C ASN A 312 -21.24 19.14 -12.56
N ALA A 313 -20.54 19.88 -13.43
CA ALA A 313 -19.08 20.01 -13.41
C ALA A 313 -18.55 20.72 -12.15
N ARG A 314 -19.20 21.82 -11.71
CA ARG A 314 -18.84 22.56 -10.48
C ARG A 314 -18.93 21.65 -9.25
N TYR A 315 -20.00 20.87 -9.14
CA TYR A 315 -20.15 19.89 -8.07
C TYR A 315 -19.07 18.82 -8.12
N SER A 316 -18.79 18.28 -9.31
CA SER A 316 -17.82 17.21 -9.49
C SER A 316 -16.40 17.63 -9.13
N ILE A 317 -15.96 18.83 -9.49
CA ILE A 317 -14.59 19.28 -9.19
C ILE A 317 -14.38 19.51 -7.69
N ILE A 318 -15.35 20.14 -7.02
CA ILE A 318 -15.31 20.36 -5.56
C ILE A 318 -15.30 19.06 -4.80
N ARG A 319 -16.14 18.14 -5.24
CA ARG A 319 -16.21 16.80 -4.67
C ARG A 319 -14.90 16.06 -4.80
N THR A 320 -14.32 16.00 -6.00
CA THR A 320 -13.03 15.34 -6.22
C THR A 320 -11.95 15.96 -5.36
N HIS A 321 -11.86 17.29 -5.34
CA HIS A 321 -10.88 17.99 -4.51
C HIS A 321 -11.06 17.66 -3.02
N LEU A 322 -12.27 17.78 -2.45
CA LEU A 322 -12.49 17.52 -1.02
C LEU A 322 -12.31 16.06 -0.61
N ILE A 323 -12.48 15.12 -1.54
CA ILE A 323 -12.20 13.70 -1.28
C ILE A 323 -10.68 13.49 -1.18
N ILE A 324 -9.92 14.11 -2.07
CA ILE A 324 -8.47 13.92 -2.16
C ILE A 324 -7.73 14.76 -1.10
N HIS A 325 -8.12 16.02 -0.95
CA HIS A 325 -7.62 17.01 0.00
C HIS A 325 -8.71 17.34 1.04
N PRO A 326 -9.01 16.44 1.98
CA PRO A 326 -9.96 16.74 3.04
C PRO A 326 -9.40 17.83 3.97
N GLY A 327 -10.26 18.77 4.38
CA GLY A 327 -9.87 19.87 5.25
C GLY A 327 -9.26 21.07 4.52
N SER A 328 -9.42 21.18 3.21
CA SER A 328 -9.03 22.39 2.48
C SER A 328 -9.95 23.57 2.82
N THR A 329 -9.37 24.77 2.87
CA THR A 329 -10.11 26.04 2.89
C THR A 329 -10.57 26.42 1.49
N SER A 330 -11.53 27.36 1.38
CA SER A 330 -11.95 27.92 0.08
C SER A 330 -10.80 28.55 -0.70
N LYS A 331 -9.85 29.17 -0.01
CA LYS A 331 -8.67 29.80 -0.61
C LYS A 331 -7.73 28.77 -1.24
N GLU A 332 -7.42 27.70 -0.50
CA GLU A 332 -6.58 26.59 -0.98
C GLU A 332 -7.26 25.88 -2.16
N MET A 333 -8.55 25.56 -2.02
CA MET A 333 -9.36 25.01 -3.10
C MET A 333 -9.32 25.88 -4.35
N TYR A 334 -9.59 27.18 -4.22
CA TYR A 334 -9.60 28.09 -5.37
C TYR A 334 -8.23 28.15 -6.05
N LYS A 335 -7.13 28.17 -5.28
CA LYS A 335 -5.78 28.18 -5.84
C LYS A 335 -5.50 26.98 -6.74
N GLU A 336 -6.05 25.81 -6.40
CA GLU A 336 -5.89 24.57 -7.18
C GLU A 336 -6.87 24.45 -8.35
N ILE A 337 -8.10 24.98 -8.23
CA ILE A 337 -9.15 24.77 -9.24
C ILE A 337 -9.43 25.98 -10.14
N LYS A 338 -8.84 27.16 -9.86
CA LYS A 338 -9.09 28.41 -10.61
C LYS A 338 -8.93 28.25 -12.13
N ASP A 339 -7.97 27.44 -12.56
CA ASP A 339 -7.63 27.27 -13.99
C ASP A 339 -8.62 26.33 -14.71
N THR A 340 -9.61 25.78 -14.00
CA THR A 340 -10.73 25.05 -14.62
C THR A 340 -11.79 25.97 -15.22
N GLU A 341 -11.74 27.27 -14.92
CA GLU A 341 -12.74 28.30 -15.29
C GLU A 341 -14.17 27.99 -14.82
N LEU A 342 -14.35 26.96 -13.99
CA LEU A 342 -15.65 26.58 -13.45
C LEU A 342 -16.15 27.61 -12.42
N PHE A 343 -15.26 28.34 -11.76
CA PHE A 343 -15.58 29.38 -10.78
C PHE A 343 -14.93 30.71 -11.19
N LYS A 344 -15.69 31.80 -11.11
CA LYS A 344 -15.24 33.14 -11.54
C LYS A 344 -14.16 33.72 -10.63
N ASN A 345 -14.26 33.45 -9.34
CA ASN A 345 -13.35 33.92 -8.30
C ASN A 345 -13.54 33.07 -7.02
N GLN A 346 -12.69 33.29 -6.01
CA GLN A 346 -12.80 32.62 -4.71
C GLN A 346 -14.18 32.82 -4.06
N ARG A 347 -14.83 33.96 -4.28
CA ARG A 347 -16.15 34.26 -3.71
C ARG A 347 -17.28 33.43 -4.36
N ASP A 348 -17.27 33.26 -5.68
CA ASP A 348 -18.20 32.35 -6.40
C ASP A 348 -18.03 30.91 -5.90
N LEU A 349 -16.78 30.49 -5.65
CA LEU A 349 -16.51 29.20 -5.00
C LEU A 349 -17.08 29.14 -3.57
N GLU A 350 -16.85 30.15 -2.74
CA GLU A 350 -17.36 30.21 -1.36
C GLU A 350 -18.89 30.21 -1.32
N GLU A 351 -19.55 30.94 -2.21
CA GLU A 351 -21.01 30.95 -2.34
C GLU A 351 -21.53 29.56 -2.73
N PHE A 352 -20.85 28.87 -3.65
CA PHE A 352 -21.19 27.50 -4.03
C PHE A 352 -20.97 26.50 -2.87
N LEU A 353 -19.86 26.61 -2.14
CA LEU A 353 -19.58 25.79 -0.95
C LEU A 353 -20.59 26.05 0.17
N ASN A 354 -20.92 27.30 0.45
CA ASN A 354 -21.94 27.66 1.43
C ASN A 354 -23.31 27.11 1.02
N TRP A 355 -23.66 27.20 -0.26
CA TRP A 355 -24.89 26.61 -0.78
C TRP A 355 -24.92 25.08 -0.64
N LEU A 356 -23.80 24.39 -0.84
CA LEU A 356 -23.70 22.95 -0.57
C LEU A 356 -23.85 22.65 0.93
N TYR A 357 -23.19 23.42 1.79
CA TYR A 357 -23.19 23.28 3.24
C TYR A 357 -24.58 23.48 3.87
N LEU A 358 -25.36 24.46 3.38
CA LEU A 358 -26.68 24.81 3.94
C LEU A 358 -27.82 23.86 3.52
N ARG A 359 -27.56 22.83 2.71
CA ARG A 359 -28.58 21.87 2.29
C ARG A 359 -29.00 20.93 3.43
N PRO A 360 -30.29 20.54 3.54
CA PRO A 360 -30.78 19.61 4.58
C PRO A 360 -30.04 18.26 4.61
N ASN A 361 -29.58 17.80 3.44
CA ASN A 361 -28.71 16.64 3.26
C ASN A 361 -27.39 17.11 2.64
N SER A 362 -26.70 18.01 3.31
CA SER A 362 -25.45 18.56 2.80
C SER A 362 -24.46 17.44 2.50
N PRO A 363 -23.77 17.47 1.35
CA PRO A 363 -22.71 16.51 1.06
C PRO A 363 -21.37 16.90 1.70
N ILE A 364 -21.29 18.06 2.38
CA ILE A 364 -20.06 18.57 2.97
C ILE A 364 -20.26 19.02 4.43
N SER A 365 -19.23 18.88 5.26
CA SER A 365 -19.16 19.50 6.58
C SER A 365 -18.07 20.58 6.59
N LYS A 366 -18.15 21.45 7.59
CA LYS A 366 -17.24 22.59 7.77
C LYS A 366 -16.81 22.65 9.24
N ASP A 367 -15.51 22.79 9.49
CA ASP A 367 -14.99 22.93 10.85
C ASP A 367 -14.92 24.40 11.32
N VAL A 368 -14.49 24.60 12.56
CA VAL A 368 -14.33 25.92 13.19
C VAL A 368 -13.31 26.82 12.49
N ASN A 369 -12.40 26.24 11.70
CA ASN A 369 -11.35 26.94 10.95
C ASN A 369 -11.76 27.19 9.49
N ASN A 370 -13.04 27.04 9.14
CA ASN A 370 -13.55 27.14 7.77
C ASN A 370 -12.93 26.13 6.79
N ARG A 371 -12.49 24.97 7.29
CA ARG A 371 -12.02 23.85 6.47
C ARG A 371 -13.19 22.95 6.11
N TYR A 372 -13.25 22.55 4.85
CA TYR A 372 -14.36 21.76 4.31
C TYR A 372 -13.99 20.29 4.20
N TYR A 373 -14.97 19.41 4.43
CA TYR A 373 -14.82 17.97 4.36
C TYR A 373 -16.00 17.37 3.59
N TRP A 374 -15.78 16.28 2.86
CA TRP A 374 -16.88 15.53 2.24
C TRP A 374 -17.51 14.57 3.25
N ILE A 375 -18.83 14.60 3.42
CA ILE A 375 -19.53 13.69 4.37
C ILE A 375 -19.34 12.23 3.91
N GLY A 376 -18.95 11.37 4.85
CA GLY A 376 -18.48 9.99 4.59
C GLY A 376 -16.97 9.82 4.79
N GLN A 377 -16.21 10.91 4.78
CA GLN A 377 -14.85 10.97 5.35
C GLN A 377 -14.97 11.55 6.75
N THR A 378 -15.28 10.75 7.76
CA THR A 378 -15.33 11.24 9.14
C THR A 378 -13.96 11.80 9.56
N PRO A 379 -13.86 13.07 9.96
CA PRO A 379 -12.87 13.44 10.96
C PRO A 379 -13.37 12.83 12.26
N PHE A 380 -12.67 11.83 12.81
CA PHE A 380 -12.80 11.60 14.25
C PHE A 380 -12.01 12.71 14.96
N PRO A 381 -12.53 13.18 16.11
CA PRO A 381 -12.15 14.43 16.77
C PRO A 381 -10.68 14.51 17.16
#